data_AF-A0A1F7IMQ1-F1
#
_entry.id   AF-A0A1F7IMQ1-F1
#
_cell.length_a   1.000
_cell.length_b   1.000
_cell.length_c   1.000
_cell.angle_alpha   90.00
_cell.angle_beta   90.00
_cell.angle_gamma   90.00
#
_symmetry.space_group_name_H-M   'P 1'
#
loop_
_entity.id
_entity.type
_entity.pdbx_description
1 polymer ?
#
loop_
_entity_poly.entity_id
_entity_poly.type
_entity_poly.pdbx_seq_one_letter_code
_entity_poly.pdbx_strand_id
1 'polypeptide(L)'
;MTQPIYEKGTIKVVWIKDDSGRIYSKMFNQVEKARKFAEPKKDYIIFALVKQKNMEDFEWKILPLGKYRLYQLAVRLYRKYGNKLIKLLKL
;
A
#
# COMPACT_ATOMS: atom_id res chain seq x y z
N MET A 1 3.47 31.77 5.49
CA MET A 1 3.37 30.79 6.59
C MET A 1 2.62 29.57 6.07
N THR A 2 3.33 28.50 5.71
CA THR A 2 2.72 27.26 5.20
C THR A 2 2.34 26.36 6.37
N GLN A 3 1.04 26.07 6.52
CA GLN A 3 0.55 25.13 7.52
C GLN A 3 1.14 23.72 7.27
N PRO A 4 1.40 22.91 8.31
CA PRO A 4 1.74 21.51 8.10
C PRO A 4 0.47 20.77 7.66
N ILE A 5 0.31 20.53 6.35
CA ILE A 5 -0.86 19.80 5.85
C ILE A 5 -0.62 18.31 6.08
N TYR A 6 -0.85 17.84 7.30
CA TYR A 6 -1.13 16.43 7.52
C TYR A 6 -2.65 16.26 7.52
N GLU A 7 -3.22 15.82 6.39
CA GLU A 7 -4.51 15.14 6.42
C GLU A 7 -4.36 13.95 7.37
N LYS A 8 -5.04 14.03 8.52
CA LYS A 8 -4.82 13.20 9.71
C LYS A 8 -4.54 11.71 9.37
N GLY A 9 -3.32 11.27 9.65
CA GLY A 9 -2.91 9.86 9.57
C GLY A 9 -1.50 9.69 9.01
N THR A 10 -0.60 9.07 9.77
CA THR A 10 0.73 8.67 9.28
C THR A 10 0.76 7.21 8.84
N ILE A 11 -0.29 6.44 9.11
CA ILE A 11 -0.38 5.01 8.81
C ILE A 11 -1.58 4.74 7.90
N LYS A 12 -1.36 4.10 6.76
CA LYS A 12 -2.41 3.76 5.79
C LYS A 12 -2.60 2.26 5.71
N VAL A 13 -3.82 1.77 5.88
CA VAL A 13 -4.19 0.38 5.58
C VAL A 13 -4.85 0.36 4.21
N VAL A 14 -4.42 -0.54 3.34
CA VAL A 14 -5.02 -0.79 2.02
C VAL A 14 -5.43 -2.26 1.94
N TRP A 15 -6.63 -2.55 1.44
CA TRP A 15 -7.13 -3.92 1.30
C TRP A 15 -8.14 -4.03 0.15
N ILE A 16 -8.40 -5.25 -0.29
CA ILE A 16 -9.50 -5.56 -1.21
C ILE A 16 -10.65 -6.11 -0.36
N LYS A 17 -11.82 -5.48 -0.46
CA LYS A 17 -13.03 -5.99 0.20
C LYS A 17 -13.73 -6.93 -0.77
N ASP A 18 -13.74 -8.22 -0.44
CA ASP A 18 -14.40 -9.27 -1.22
C ASP A 18 -13.90 -9.36 -2.67
N ASP A 19 -14.57 -10.11 -3.53
CA ASP A 19 -14.22 -10.23 -4.96
C ASP A 19 -14.75 -9.04 -5.79
N SER A 20 -14.95 -7.88 -5.14
CA SER A 20 -15.55 -6.69 -5.75
C SER A 20 -14.66 -6.00 -6.78
N GLY A 21 -13.39 -6.41 -6.90
CA GLY A 21 -12.38 -5.73 -7.72
C GLY A 21 -12.00 -4.33 -7.21
N ARG A 22 -12.50 -3.92 -6.03
CA ARG A 22 -12.26 -2.58 -5.47
C ARG A 22 -11.19 -2.59 -4.39
N ILE A 23 -10.28 -1.61 -4.47
CA ILE A 23 -9.27 -1.35 -3.47
C ILE A 23 -9.80 -0.28 -2.51
N TYR A 24 -9.74 -0.59 -1.22
CA TYR A 24 -10.13 0.31 -0.14
C TYR A 24 -8.91 0.75 0.64
N SER A 25 -8.98 1.94 1.23
CA SER A 25 -7.96 2.38 2.16
C SER A 25 -8.52 3.16 3.35
N LYS A 26 -7.80 3.13 4.47
CA LYS A 26 -8.13 3.88 5.69
C LYS A 26 -6.86 4.36 6.38
N MET A 27 -6.90 5.60 6.84
CA MET A 27 -5.79 6.29 7.51
C MET A 27 -5.90 6.21 9.03
N PHE A 28 -4.77 6.17 9.72
CA PHE A 28 -4.62 6.06 11.17
C PHE A 28 -3.41 6.87 11.65
N ASN A 29 -3.47 7.35 12.90
CA ASN A 29 -2.34 8.03 13.55
C ASN A 29 -1.42 7.06 14.32
N GLN A 30 -1.84 5.80 14.50
CA GLN A 30 -1.13 4.82 15.32
C GLN A 30 -1.08 3.46 14.61
N VAL A 31 0.12 2.87 14.56
CA VAL A 31 0.37 1.58 13.93
C VAL A 31 -0.51 0.49 14.53
N GLU A 32 -0.64 0.47 15.86
CA GLU A 32 -1.38 -0.59 16.55
C GLU A 32 -2.89 -0.55 16.24
N LYS A 33 -3.47 0.65 16.10
CA LYS A 33 -4.87 0.81 15.69
C LYS A 33 -5.08 0.36 14.23
N ALA A 34 -4.14 0.70 13.35
CA ALA A 34 -4.15 0.23 11.97
C ALA A 34 -4.05 -1.31 11.90
N ARG A 35 -3.16 -1.90 12.69
CA ARG A 35 -2.95 -3.36 12.77
C ARG A 35 -4.22 -4.08 13.21
N LYS A 36 -4.82 -3.67 14.33
CA LYS A 36 -6.06 -4.25 14.85
C LYS A 36 -7.22 -4.13 13.85
N PHE A 37 -7.33 -2.99 13.16
CA PHE A 37 -8.34 -2.80 12.12
C PHE A 37 -8.11 -3.70 10.89
N ALA A 38 -6.85 -3.94 10.54
CA ALA A 38 -6.49 -4.68 9.33
C ALA A 38 -6.52 -6.20 9.54
N GLU A 39 -6.27 -6.66 10.76
CA GLU A 39 -6.20 -8.08 11.14
C GLU A 39 -7.33 -8.98 10.60
N PRO A 40 -8.62 -8.59 10.65
CA PRO A 40 -9.71 -9.42 10.12
C PRO A 40 -9.82 -9.42 8.58
N LYS A 41 -8.98 -8.67 7.87
CA LYS A 41 -9.03 -8.56 6.40
C LYS A 41 -8.21 -9.67 5.75
N LYS A 42 -8.74 -10.23 4.66
CA LYS A 42 -8.13 -11.37 3.94
C LYS A 42 -6.78 -11.02 3.31
N ASP A 43 -6.71 -9.93 2.56
CA ASP A 43 -5.46 -9.42 1.97
C ASP A 43 -5.35 -7.91 2.23
N TYR A 44 -4.28 -7.51 2.91
CA TYR A 44 -4.05 -6.11 3.25
C TYR A 44 -2.56 -5.76 3.36
N ILE A 45 -2.28 -4.49 3.09
CA ILE A 45 -0.96 -3.86 3.24
C ILE A 45 -1.10 -2.70 4.23
N ILE A 46 -0.13 -2.56 5.14
CA ILE A 46 -0.02 -1.40 6.02
C ILE A 46 1.19 -0.59 5.58
N PHE A 47 1.00 0.70 5.40
CA PHE A 47 2.04 1.66 5.05
C PHE A 47 2.26 2.67 6.17
N ALA A 48 3.48 3.16 6.30
CA ALA A 48 3.81 4.34 7.09
C ALA A 48 4.28 5.47 6.15
N LEU A 49 3.79 6.68 6.38
CA LEU A 49 4.21 7.88 5.68
C LEU A 49 5.66 8.18 6.06
N VAL A 50 6.53 8.28 5.07
CA VAL A 50 7.95 8.62 5.24
C VAL A 50 8.17 10.09 4.90
N LYS A 51 7.53 10.56 3.83
CA LYS A 51 7.70 11.90 3.32
C LYS A 51 6.43 12.38 2.64
N GLN A 52 6.14 13.67 2.77
CA GLN A 52 5.11 14.35 2.01
C GLN A 52 5.71 15.67 1.51
N LYS A 53 5.81 15.85 0.20
CA LYS A 53 6.35 17.11 -0.37
C LYS A 53 5.25 18.14 -0.58
N ASN A 54 4.09 17.71 -1.04
CA ASN A 54 2.88 18.48 -1.25
C ASN A 54 1.66 17.53 -1.11
N MET A 55 0.47 17.98 -1.51
CA MET A 55 -0.75 17.16 -1.45
C MET A 55 -0.87 16.10 -2.55
N GLU A 56 0.11 16.00 -3.44
CA GLU A 56 0.10 15.10 -4.59
C GLU A 56 1.21 14.03 -4.50
N ASP A 57 2.31 14.34 -3.79
CA ASP A 57 3.52 13.51 -3.70
C ASP A 57 3.75 13.03 -2.26
N PHE A 58 3.48 11.74 -2.05
CA PHE A 58 3.64 11.04 -0.79
C PHE A 58 4.53 9.81 -0.96
N GLU A 59 5.51 9.68 -0.07
CA GLU A 59 6.36 8.51 0.02
C GLU A 59 5.90 7.61 1.17
N TRP A 60 5.57 6.36 0.83
CA TRP A 60 5.03 5.38 1.75
C TRP A 60 5.98 4.18 1.89
N LYS A 61 6.31 3.82 3.14
CA LYS A 61 7.04 2.59 3.47
C LYS A 61 6.06 1.48 3.81
N ILE A 62 6.19 0.33 3.14
CA ILE A 62 5.44 -0.88 3.51
C ILE A 62 5.95 -1.41 4.85
N LEU A 63 5.05 -1.60 5.82
CA LEU A 63 5.36 -2.22 7.09
C LEU A 63 5.24 -3.76 6.99
N PRO A 64 6.09 -4.52 7.71
CA PRO A 64 6.04 -5.98 7.74
C PRO A 64 4.89 -6.52 8.62
N LEU A 65 3.73 -5.88 8.57
CA LEU A 65 2.53 -6.17 9.38
C LEU A 65 1.32 -6.59 8.53
N GLY A 66 1.46 -6.52 7.21
CA GLY A 66 0.42 -6.85 6.24
C GLY A 66 0.35 -8.35 5.90
N LYS A 67 -0.85 -8.82 5.56
CA LYS A 67 -1.08 -10.18 5.01
C LYS A 67 -1.29 -10.08 3.50
N TYR A 68 -0.25 -9.73 2.75
CA TYR A 68 -0.35 -9.42 1.31
C TYR A 68 0.28 -10.48 0.41
N ARG A 69 -0.10 -11.74 0.62
CA ARG A 69 0.46 -12.89 -0.12
C ARG A 69 0.26 -12.74 -1.63
N LEU A 70 -0.88 -12.18 -2.07
CA LEU A 70 -1.11 -11.93 -3.50
C LEU A 70 -0.19 -10.85 -4.05
N TYR A 71 0.05 -9.76 -3.33
CA TYR A 71 1.01 -8.74 -3.76
C TYR A 71 2.43 -9.31 -3.85
N GLN A 72 2.87 -10.10 -2.87
CA GLN A 72 4.18 -10.75 -2.91
C GLN A 72 4.30 -11.70 -4.12
N LEU A 73 3.25 -12.47 -4.40
CA LEU A 73 3.18 -13.33 -5.58
C LEU A 73 3.25 -12.50 -6.87
N ALA A 74 2.45 -11.44 -6.98
CA ALA A 74 2.42 -10.56 -8.16
C ALA A 74 3.78 -9.90 -8.42
N VAL A 75 4.42 -9.34 -7.39
CA VAL A 75 5.77 -8.76 -7.50
C VAL A 75 6.80 -9.82 -7.91
N ARG A 76 6.72 -11.03 -7.35
CA ARG A 76 7.59 -12.14 -7.73
C ARG A 76 7.39 -12.54 -9.20
N LEU A 77 6.15 -12.65 -9.65
CA LEU A 77 5.81 -12.95 -11.05
C LEU A 77 6.28 -11.83 -11.98
N TYR A 78 6.06 -10.56 -11.64
CA TYR A 78 6.54 -9.42 -12.40
C TYR A 78 8.07 -9.41 -12.50
N ARG A 79 8.80 -9.62 -11.40
CA ARG A 79 10.27 -9.71 -11.45
C ARG A 79 10.75 -10.87 -12.32
N LYS A 80 10.07 -12.01 -12.28
CA LYS A 80 10.44 -13.21 -13.02
C LYS A 80 10.15 -13.10 -14.53
N TYR A 81 9.02 -12.50 -14.90
CA TYR A 81 8.51 -12.52 -16.28
C TYR A 81 8.43 -11.14 -16.95
N GLY A 82 8.38 -10.05 -16.18
CA GLY A 82 8.30 -8.68 -16.69
C GLY A 82 9.46 -8.32 -17.62
N ASN A 83 10.68 -8.77 -17.30
CA ASN A 83 11.84 -8.60 -18.19
C ASN A 83 11.72 -9.37 -19.51
N LYS A 84 10.95 -10.48 -19.56
CA LYS A 84 10.67 -11.24 -20.80
C LYS A 84 9.58 -10.57 -21.63
N LEU A 85 8.52 -10.07 -21.00
CA LEU A 85 7.42 -9.34 -21.66
C LEU A 85 7.87 -8.00 -22.25
N ILE A 86 8.71 -7.24 -21.54
CA ILE A 86 9.30 -5.99 -22.06
C ILE A 86 10.22 -6.27 -23.25
N LYS A 87 10.93 -7.41 -23.27
CA LYS A 87 11.73 -7.83 -24.43
C LYS A 87 10.87 -8.24 -25.63
N LEU A 88 9.70 -8.82 -25.40
CA LEU A 88 8.76 -9.23 -26.45
C LEU A 88 7.94 -8.06 -27.04
N LEU A 89 7.75 -6.98 -26.26
CA LEU A 89 7.02 -5.78 -26.66
C LEU A 89 7.92 -4.63 -27.15
N LYS A 90 9.24 -4.84 -27.19
CA LYS A 90 10.14 -4.02 -28.02
C LYS A 90 9.95 -4.44 -29.48
N LEU A 91 8.89 -3.93 -30.09
CA LEU A 91 8.83 -3.61 -31.52
C LEU A 91 9.66 -2.34 -31.76
#